data_AF-A0A4R0D7E1-F1
#
_entry.id   AF-A0A4R0D7E1-F1
#
_cell.length_a   1.000
_cell.length_b   1.000
_cell.length_c   1.000
_cell.angle_alpha   90.00
_cell.angle_beta   90.00
_cell.angle_gamma   90.00
#
_symmetry.space_group_name_H-M   'P 1'
#
loop_
_entity.id
_entity.type
_entity.pdbx_description
1 polymer ?
#
loop_
_entity_poly.entity_id
_entity_poly.type
_entity_poly.pdbx_seq_one_letter_code
_entity_poly.pdbx_strand_id
1 'polypeptide(L)'
;MSDYKQAHEIGQTSLQQADNLPFVVIPEGGNVHTFENVLKRPLQLNQSVNLHTAGDFVAYVNRFADSNSMIFVNVLAGKIKAILDYHEARQDDAATSDQAKNQARHCKHVANFNVEQTPEFIKIREASGRTFTQSQFALFLEDVLPYISEPVAAELYEIVQTLSAKTGVDFKSGIRTDNGQVSLTYNETIEARAGVAGNLTIPERIVFGVKVHRGGEHYAIPARFRYRIKEGCLTLWYDIDQLEKAIEKSMEDTVDYIKNGKANTFADGEPVEISPGVHSFVTVLEGSAT
;
A
#
# COMPACT_ATOMS: atom_id res chain seq x y z
N MET A 1 61.97 6.28 -1.43
CA MET A 1 60.96 7.26 -0.96
C MET A 1 60.66 8.37 -1.98
N SER A 2 61.03 8.23 -3.27
CA SER A 2 60.91 9.30 -4.27
C SER A 2 59.66 9.16 -5.17
N ASP A 3 59.30 7.93 -5.52
CA ASP A 3 58.38 7.68 -6.64
C ASP A 3 56.93 8.10 -6.39
N TYR A 4 56.47 8.03 -5.13
CA TYR A 4 55.11 8.48 -4.78
C TYR A 4 54.95 10.01 -4.79
N LYS A 5 56.02 10.77 -4.52
CA LYS A 5 55.98 12.24 -4.58
C LYS A 5 55.87 12.72 -6.02
N GLN A 6 56.62 12.10 -6.92
CA GLN A 6 56.62 12.45 -8.34
C GLN A 6 55.29 12.09 -9.01
N ALA A 7 54.71 10.93 -8.67
CA ALA A 7 53.35 10.57 -9.11
C ALA A 7 52.27 11.51 -8.53
N HIS A 8 52.42 11.96 -7.28
CA HIS A 8 51.53 12.92 -6.65
C HIS A 8 51.59 14.30 -7.32
N GLU A 9 52.79 14.82 -7.60
CA GLU A 9 52.97 16.11 -8.30
C GLU A 9 52.42 16.05 -9.74
N ILE A 10 52.68 14.97 -10.48
CA ILE A 10 52.11 14.78 -11.84
C ILE A 10 50.58 14.71 -11.78
N GLY A 11 50.02 13.99 -10.80
CA GLY A 11 48.57 13.89 -10.58
C GLY A 11 47.90 15.23 -10.20
N GLN A 12 48.60 16.09 -9.45
CA GLN A 12 48.13 17.44 -9.16
C GLN A 12 48.15 18.35 -10.41
N THR A 13 49.11 18.14 -11.30
CA THR A 13 49.28 18.96 -12.51
C THR A 13 48.35 18.54 -13.66
N SER A 14 47.85 17.29 -13.65
CA SER A 14 46.95 16.74 -14.67
C SER A 14 45.46 16.99 -14.40
N LEU A 15 45.11 17.50 -13.21
CA LEU A 15 43.75 17.93 -12.92
C LEU A 15 43.45 19.20 -13.71
N GLN A 16 42.60 19.08 -14.72
CA GLN A 16 42.12 20.21 -15.51
C GLN A 16 40.60 20.32 -15.39
N GLN A 17 40.10 21.55 -15.50
CA GLN A 17 38.68 21.85 -15.54
C GLN A 17 38.37 22.61 -16.82
N ALA A 18 37.41 22.11 -17.60
CA ALA A 18 36.79 22.84 -18.69
C ALA A 18 35.29 22.88 -18.39
N ASP A 19 34.69 24.07 -18.34
CA ASP A 19 33.26 24.29 -18.11
C ASP A 19 32.65 23.43 -16.98
N ASN A 20 33.31 23.40 -15.80
CA ASN A 20 32.92 22.62 -14.61
C ASN A 20 32.97 21.08 -14.73
N LEU A 21 33.52 20.53 -15.82
CA LEU A 21 33.79 19.09 -15.92
C LEU A 21 35.24 18.82 -15.44
N PRO A 22 35.45 18.15 -14.30
CA PRO A 22 36.78 17.73 -13.88
C PRO A 22 37.24 16.55 -14.76
N PHE A 23 38.42 16.68 -15.36
CA PHE A 23 39.06 15.59 -16.11
C PHE A 23 40.54 15.49 -15.76
N VAL A 24 41.10 14.30 -15.99
CA VAL A 24 42.52 14.01 -15.77
C VAL A 24 43.12 13.58 -17.10
N VAL A 25 44.20 14.25 -17.52
CA VAL A 25 44.97 13.85 -18.70
C VAL A 25 46.04 12.84 -18.28
N ILE A 26 46.01 11.64 -18.86
CA ILE A 26 46.99 10.58 -18.61
C ILE A 26 47.67 10.13 -19.91
N PRO A 27 48.94 9.70 -19.86
CA PRO A 27 49.64 9.11 -21.02
C PRO A 27 48.98 7.80 -21.50
N GLU A 28 49.24 7.42 -22.75
CA GLU A 28 48.81 6.15 -23.32
C GLU A 28 49.34 4.97 -22.46
N GLY A 29 48.43 4.13 -21.95
CA GLY A 29 48.75 3.04 -21.02
C GLY A 29 48.67 3.39 -19.52
N GLY A 30 48.39 4.64 -19.16
CA GLY A 30 48.12 5.04 -17.78
C GLY A 30 46.76 4.55 -17.25
N ASN A 31 46.63 4.44 -15.93
CA ASN A 31 45.36 4.14 -15.26
C ASN A 31 45.08 5.19 -14.18
N VAL A 32 43.81 5.60 -14.05
CA VAL A 32 43.34 6.45 -12.96
C VAL A 32 42.71 5.57 -11.89
N HIS A 33 43.17 5.72 -10.65
CA HIS A 33 42.61 5.03 -9.49
C HIS A 33 42.00 6.04 -8.53
N THR A 34 40.76 5.78 -8.10
CA THR A 34 40.14 6.47 -6.97
C THR A 34 40.36 5.65 -5.70
N PHE A 35 40.59 6.32 -4.58
CA PHE A 35 40.81 5.68 -3.27
C PHE A 35 39.71 6.07 -2.28
N GLU A 36 38.45 6.00 -2.70
CA GLU A 36 37.32 6.36 -1.82
C GLU A 36 37.27 5.50 -0.55
N ASN A 37 37.76 4.27 -0.64
CA ASN A 37 37.83 3.31 0.47
C ASN A 37 38.79 3.71 1.60
N VAL A 38 39.71 4.65 1.40
CA VAL A 38 40.60 5.14 2.47
C VAL A 38 40.00 6.31 3.25
N LEU A 39 38.88 6.86 2.78
CA LEU A 39 38.22 7.96 3.46
C LEU A 39 37.58 7.48 4.76
N LYS A 40 37.74 8.25 5.85
CA LYS A 40 37.08 7.96 7.14
C LYS A 40 35.54 7.98 7.05
N ARG A 41 35.01 8.70 6.07
CA ARG A 41 33.58 8.83 5.76
C ARG A 41 33.42 9.07 4.25
N PRO A 42 32.32 8.62 3.62
CA PRO A 42 32.08 8.84 2.21
C PRO A 42 31.93 10.35 1.90
N LEU A 43 32.27 10.74 0.66
CA LEU A 43 32.12 12.12 0.20
C LEU A 43 30.66 12.54 0.05
N GLN A 44 29.81 11.59 -0.32
CA GLN A 44 28.39 11.77 -0.54
C GLN A 44 27.63 10.58 0.03
N LEU A 45 26.45 10.84 0.57
CA LEU A 45 25.57 9.79 1.06
C LEU A 45 24.86 9.15 -0.14
N ASN A 46 25.18 7.88 -0.41
CA ASN A 46 24.49 7.07 -1.40
C ASN A 46 23.75 5.94 -0.68
N GLN A 47 22.44 6.10 -0.52
CA GLN A 47 21.64 5.18 0.28
C GLN A 47 20.19 5.16 -0.23
N SER A 48 19.66 3.95 -0.42
CA SER A 48 18.25 3.72 -0.70
C SER A 48 17.66 2.86 0.42
N VAL A 49 16.69 3.40 1.15
CA VAL A 49 16.01 2.69 2.25
C VAL A 49 14.59 2.35 1.85
N ASN A 50 14.13 1.16 2.23
CA ASN A 50 12.72 0.76 2.11
C ASN A 50 12.08 0.79 3.49
N LEU A 51 11.01 1.55 3.61
CA LEU A 51 10.23 1.73 4.84
C LEU A 51 8.84 1.13 4.61
N HIS A 52 8.23 0.63 5.69
CA HIS A 52 6.99 -0.15 5.62
C HIS A 52 5.84 0.50 6.39
N THR A 53 6.07 1.63 7.04
CA THR A 53 5.04 2.41 7.72
C THR A 53 5.18 3.89 7.35
N ALA A 54 4.06 4.59 7.28
CA ALA A 54 4.06 6.03 7.03
C ALA A 54 4.76 6.80 8.16
N GLY A 55 4.65 6.34 9.41
CA GLY A 55 5.34 6.96 10.55
C GLY A 55 6.87 6.86 10.46
N ASP A 56 7.40 5.69 10.14
CA ASP A 56 8.85 5.51 9.95
C ASP A 56 9.36 6.29 8.74
N PHE A 57 8.56 6.35 7.68
CA PHE A 57 8.84 7.17 6.50
C PHE A 57 8.96 8.65 6.86
N VAL A 58 7.98 9.21 7.56
CA VAL A 58 8.01 10.60 8.01
C VAL A 58 9.19 10.84 8.95
N ALA A 59 9.44 9.96 9.93
CA ALA A 59 10.55 10.10 10.86
C ALA A 59 11.91 10.09 10.14
N TYR A 60 12.09 9.23 9.15
CA TYR A 60 13.30 9.15 8.36
C TYR A 60 13.48 10.40 7.49
N VAL A 61 12.42 10.84 6.80
CA VAL A 61 12.45 12.07 5.99
C VAL A 61 12.79 13.27 6.88
N ASN A 62 12.10 13.46 8.01
CA ASN A 62 12.35 14.59 8.90
C ASN A 62 13.77 14.61 9.47
N ARG A 63 14.39 13.44 9.64
CA ARG A 63 15.77 13.34 10.14
C ARG A 63 16.82 13.79 9.13
N PHE A 64 16.58 13.60 7.84
CA PHE A 64 17.60 13.74 6.80
C PHE A 64 17.26 14.73 5.69
N ALA A 65 16.02 15.22 5.62
CA ALA A 65 15.58 16.15 4.61
C ALA A 65 16.20 17.54 4.80
N ASP A 66 16.35 18.23 3.67
CA ASP A 66 16.68 19.64 3.58
C ASP A 66 15.59 20.39 2.78
N SER A 67 15.74 21.70 2.62
CA SER A 67 14.77 22.57 1.93
C SER A 67 14.53 22.22 0.46
N ASN A 68 15.39 21.41 -0.16
CA ASN A 68 15.28 21.00 -1.55
C ASN A 68 14.76 19.57 -1.68
N SER A 69 14.61 18.81 -0.58
CA SER A 69 14.07 17.45 -0.60
C SER A 69 12.67 17.41 -1.20
N MET A 70 12.42 16.40 -2.02
CA MET A 70 11.14 16.19 -2.69
C MET A 70 10.57 14.80 -2.43
N ILE A 71 9.26 14.73 -2.27
CA ILE A 71 8.51 13.48 -2.17
C ILE A 71 7.60 13.36 -3.39
N PHE A 72 7.71 12.23 -4.08
CA PHE A 72 6.87 11.85 -5.21
C PHE A 72 5.91 10.76 -4.78
N VAL A 73 4.63 10.99 -5.00
CA VAL A 73 3.55 10.07 -4.65
C VAL A 73 2.91 9.54 -5.93
N ASN A 74 3.00 8.24 -6.15
CA ASN A 74 2.21 7.53 -7.14
C ASN A 74 1.01 6.88 -6.46
N VAL A 75 -0.13 7.56 -6.52
CA VAL A 75 -1.39 7.13 -5.89
C VAL A 75 -1.85 5.78 -6.42
N LEU A 76 -1.84 5.60 -7.75
CA LEU A 76 -2.33 4.38 -8.40
C LEU A 76 -1.45 3.16 -8.11
N ALA A 77 -0.13 3.35 -8.02
CA ALA A 77 0.80 2.25 -7.78
C ALA A 77 1.09 2.00 -6.29
N GLY A 78 0.56 2.81 -5.37
CA GLY A 78 0.84 2.68 -3.94
C GLY A 78 2.29 3.01 -3.57
N LYS A 79 2.99 3.82 -4.36
CA LYS A 79 4.43 4.07 -4.17
C LYS A 79 4.72 5.51 -3.78
N ILE A 80 5.45 5.68 -2.69
CA ILE A 80 5.90 6.98 -2.21
C ILE A 80 7.43 6.96 -2.20
N LYS A 81 8.06 7.91 -2.88
CA LYS A 81 9.52 8.02 -3.00
C LYS A 81 9.95 9.42 -2.56
N ALA A 82 10.71 9.52 -1.48
CA ALA A 82 11.43 10.73 -1.11
C ALA A 82 12.84 10.70 -1.71
N ILE A 83 13.22 11.77 -2.40
CA ILE A 83 14.60 12.04 -2.79
C ILE A 83 15.07 13.19 -1.90
N LEU A 84 15.98 12.87 -0.97
CA LEU A 84 16.39 13.78 0.08
C LEU A 84 17.45 14.76 -0.44
N ASP A 85 18.32 14.31 -1.33
CA ASP A 85 19.32 15.13 -2.01
C ASP A 85 18.86 15.59 -3.40
N TYR A 86 17.61 16.05 -3.52
CA TYR A 86 17.05 16.52 -4.78
C TYR A 86 17.62 17.87 -5.22
N HIS A 87 17.54 18.15 -6.53
CA HIS A 87 18.12 19.33 -7.17
C HIS A 87 17.69 20.64 -6.50
N GLU A 88 18.63 21.58 -6.39
CA GLU A 88 18.34 22.88 -5.79
C GLU A 88 17.77 23.83 -6.84
N ALA A 89 16.60 24.39 -6.55
CA ALA A 89 15.99 25.45 -7.35
C ALA A 89 16.07 26.77 -6.57
N ARG A 90 16.90 27.71 -7.01
CA ARG A 90 17.05 29.00 -6.32
C ARG A 90 15.85 29.90 -6.61
N GLN A 91 15.17 30.37 -5.57
CA GLN A 91 13.89 31.10 -5.67
C GLN A 91 14.00 32.54 -6.21
N ASP A 92 15.21 33.06 -6.40
CA ASP A 92 15.45 34.43 -6.88
C ASP A 92 15.36 34.51 -8.42
N ASP A 93 14.13 34.58 -8.93
CA ASP A 93 13.65 35.35 -10.10
C ASP A 93 12.55 34.60 -10.88
N ALA A 94 11.31 35.14 -10.84
CA ALA A 94 10.12 34.58 -11.48
C ALA A 94 10.09 34.65 -13.03
N ALA A 95 11.18 35.07 -13.69
CA ALA A 95 11.18 35.41 -15.11
C ALA A 95 12.19 34.66 -15.99
N THR A 96 13.11 33.87 -15.43
CA THR A 96 14.11 33.17 -16.23
C THR A 96 14.35 31.77 -15.69
N SER A 97 13.96 30.75 -16.44
CA SER A 97 14.45 29.38 -16.33
C SER A 97 15.93 29.32 -16.75
N ASP A 98 16.78 30.09 -16.07
CA ASP A 98 18.20 30.09 -16.32
C ASP A 98 18.78 28.86 -15.61
N GLN A 99 19.06 27.81 -16.39
CA GLN A 99 19.62 26.56 -15.87
C GLN A 99 20.92 26.77 -15.10
N ALA A 100 21.62 27.90 -15.31
CA ALA A 100 22.81 28.28 -14.57
C ALA A 100 22.57 28.56 -13.08
N LYS A 101 21.32 28.81 -12.66
CA LYS A 101 20.97 29.11 -11.26
C LYS A 101 20.50 27.88 -10.46
N ASN A 102 20.08 26.80 -11.13
CA ASN A 102 19.67 25.57 -10.47
C ASN A 102 20.87 24.63 -10.31
N GLN A 103 21.10 24.10 -9.11
CA GLN A 103 22.23 23.23 -8.85
C GLN A 103 21.80 21.77 -8.88
N ALA A 104 22.28 21.04 -9.88
CA ALA A 104 22.06 19.61 -9.98
C ALA A 104 22.78 18.88 -8.83
N ARG A 105 21.99 18.21 -7.99
CA ARG A 105 22.46 17.25 -6.99
C ARG A 105 22.38 15.82 -7.51
N HIS A 106 23.03 14.88 -6.81
CA HIS A 106 23.23 13.51 -7.27
C HIS A 106 21.99 12.61 -7.18
N CYS A 107 20.98 13.00 -6.38
CA CYS A 107 19.74 12.25 -6.20
C CYS A 107 20.00 10.78 -5.78
N LYS A 108 20.95 10.55 -4.87
CA LYS A 108 21.37 9.21 -4.40
C LYS A 108 20.90 8.87 -2.99
N HIS A 109 20.32 9.80 -2.26
CA HIS A 109 19.73 9.55 -0.94
C HIS A 109 18.21 9.45 -1.06
N VAL A 110 17.71 8.22 -1.07
CA VAL A 110 16.32 7.90 -1.37
C VAL A 110 15.68 7.14 -0.22
N ALA A 111 14.45 7.52 0.14
CA ALA A 111 13.58 6.72 0.99
C ALA A 111 12.37 6.28 0.17
N ASN A 112 12.13 4.98 0.09
CA ASN A 112 10.96 4.40 -0.56
C ASN A 112 10.00 3.91 0.51
N PHE A 113 8.73 4.22 0.36
CA PHE A 113 7.64 3.67 1.14
C PHE A 113 6.62 3.07 0.18
N ASN A 114 6.46 1.75 0.27
CA ASN A 114 5.45 1.03 -0.48
C ASN A 114 4.23 0.86 0.41
N VAL A 115 3.12 1.45 -0.01
CA VAL A 115 1.83 1.35 0.67
C VAL A 115 1.22 -0.01 0.31
N GLU A 116 1.68 -1.05 1.00
CA GLU A 116 1.27 -2.42 0.73
C GLU A 116 -0.16 -2.67 1.21
N GLN A 117 -0.93 -3.35 0.35
CA GLN A 117 -2.25 -3.83 0.69
C GLN A 117 -2.16 -4.95 1.72
N THR A 118 -3.13 -4.97 2.64
CA THR A 118 -3.15 -6.00 3.68
C THR A 118 -3.52 -7.38 3.11
N PRO A 119 -3.02 -8.49 3.68
CA PRO A 119 -3.36 -9.84 3.22
C PRO A 119 -4.86 -10.12 3.20
N GLU A 120 -5.59 -9.63 4.21
CA GLU A 120 -7.04 -9.77 4.32
C GLU A 120 -7.78 -9.03 3.20
N PHE A 121 -7.38 -7.80 2.88
CA PHE A 121 -7.96 -7.04 1.78
C PHE A 121 -7.67 -7.69 0.42
N ILE A 122 -6.44 -8.18 0.22
CA ILE A 122 -6.07 -8.90 -1.00
C ILE A 122 -6.96 -10.14 -1.17
N LYS A 123 -7.13 -10.94 -0.10
CA LYS A 123 -7.98 -12.14 -0.11
C LYS A 123 -9.42 -11.79 -0.50
N ILE A 124 -10.02 -10.78 0.13
CA ILE A 124 -11.41 -10.34 -0.15
C ILE A 124 -11.52 -9.76 -1.57
N ARG A 125 -10.55 -8.98 -2.03
CA ARG A 125 -10.55 -8.42 -3.37
C ARG A 125 -10.47 -9.51 -4.44
N GLU A 126 -9.54 -10.44 -4.29
CA GLU A 126 -9.31 -11.50 -5.28
C GLU A 126 -10.47 -12.49 -5.38
N ALA A 127 -11.20 -12.70 -4.28
CA ALA A 127 -12.39 -13.55 -4.26
C ALA A 127 -13.65 -12.87 -4.83
N SER A 128 -13.65 -11.54 -4.98
CA SER A 128 -14.77 -10.81 -5.60
C SER A 128 -15.00 -11.25 -7.05
N GLY A 129 -16.26 -11.50 -7.41
CA GLY A 129 -16.68 -11.96 -8.74
C GLY A 129 -16.36 -13.44 -9.04
N ARG A 130 -15.64 -14.14 -8.15
CA ARG A 130 -15.40 -15.59 -8.28
C ARG A 130 -16.58 -16.38 -7.71
N THR A 131 -16.96 -17.44 -8.41
CA THR A 131 -18.00 -18.36 -7.96
C THR A 131 -17.44 -19.45 -7.06
N PHE A 132 -18.15 -19.71 -5.97
CA PHE A 132 -17.82 -20.72 -4.98
C PHE A 132 -18.90 -21.81 -4.93
N THR A 133 -18.45 -23.04 -4.68
CA THR A 133 -19.33 -24.09 -4.16
C THR A 133 -19.67 -23.82 -2.69
N GLN A 134 -20.65 -24.52 -2.13
CA GLN A 134 -21.06 -24.37 -0.72
C GLN A 134 -19.88 -24.56 0.24
N SER A 135 -19.14 -25.66 0.10
CA SER A 135 -17.99 -25.96 0.99
C SER A 135 -16.85 -24.97 0.82
N GLN A 136 -16.55 -24.54 -0.41
CA GLN A 136 -15.53 -23.52 -0.65
C GLN A 136 -15.93 -22.16 -0.08
N PHE A 137 -17.21 -21.81 -0.19
CA PHE A 137 -17.71 -20.54 0.33
C PHE A 137 -17.72 -20.53 1.86
N ALA A 138 -18.09 -21.64 2.50
CA ALA A 138 -18.04 -21.76 3.96
C ALA A 138 -16.60 -21.59 4.49
N LEU A 139 -15.63 -22.29 3.89
CA LEU A 139 -14.21 -22.14 4.23
C LEU A 139 -13.71 -20.71 4.01
N PHE A 140 -14.08 -20.08 2.89
CA PHE A 140 -13.74 -18.68 2.64
C PHE A 140 -14.36 -17.75 3.69
N LEU A 141 -15.64 -17.96 4.05
CA LEU A 141 -16.36 -17.13 4.99
C LEU A 141 -15.79 -17.25 6.41
N GLU A 142 -15.36 -18.44 6.84
CA GLU A 142 -14.65 -18.66 8.11
C GLU A 142 -13.35 -17.82 8.19
N ASP A 143 -12.58 -17.80 7.11
CA ASP A 143 -11.33 -17.05 7.00
C ASP A 143 -11.53 -15.52 7.08
N VAL A 144 -12.65 -15.01 6.57
CA VAL A 144 -12.93 -13.57 6.52
C VAL A 144 -13.91 -13.08 7.59
N LEU A 145 -14.45 -13.98 8.40
CA LEU A 145 -15.46 -13.69 9.43
C LEU A 145 -15.04 -12.57 10.40
N PRO A 146 -13.78 -12.49 10.89
CA PRO A 146 -13.34 -11.39 11.76
C PRO A 146 -13.38 -10.01 11.10
N TYR A 147 -13.43 -9.96 9.78
CA TYR A 147 -13.34 -8.75 8.96
C TYR A 147 -14.69 -8.33 8.37
N ILE A 148 -15.79 -8.95 8.78
CA ILE A 148 -17.13 -8.56 8.36
C ILE A 148 -17.74 -7.65 9.44
N SER A 149 -18.07 -6.42 9.06
CA SER A 149 -18.77 -5.46 9.92
C SER A 149 -20.28 -5.72 9.94
N GLU A 150 -20.85 -6.11 8.80
CA GLU A 150 -22.28 -6.39 8.66
C GLU A 150 -22.52 -7.56 7.69
N PRO A 151 -23.48 -8.47 7.95
CA PRO A 151 -24.35 -8.54 9.13
C PRO A 151 -23.62 -9.02 10.40
N VAL A 152 -24.34 -9.07 11.53
CA VAL A 152 -23.78 -9.44 12.85
C VAL A 152 -23.19 -10.86 12.80
N ALA A 153 -22.05 -11.07 13.47
CA ALA A 153 -21.29 -12.32 13.43
C ALA A 153 -22.14 -13.58 13.70
N ALA A 154 -23.16 -13.50 14.56
CA ALA A 154 -24.06 -14.62 14.86
C ALA A 154 -24.86 -15.11 13.63
N GLU A 155 -25.39 -14.19 12.82
CA GLU A 155 -26.17 -14.52 11.61
C GLU A 155 -25.26 -15.17 10.55
N LEU A 156 -24.05 -14.64 10.37
CA LEU A 156 -23.07 -15.21 9.44
C LEU A 156 -22.58 -16.58 9.88
N TYR A 157 -22.40 -16.77 11.18
CA TYR A 157 -21.97 -18.05 11.72
C TYR A 157 -23.00 -19.15 11.49
N GLU A 158 -24.29 -18.83 11.59
CA GLU A 158 -25.38 -19.75 11.25
C GLU A 158 -25.35 -20.16 9.77
N ILE A 159 -25.03 -19.20 8.88
CA ILE A 159 -24.88 -19.45 7.44
C ILE A 159 -23.69 -20.38 7.19
N VAL A 160 -22.52 -20.10 7.79
CA VAL A 160 -21.32 -20.97 7.70
C VAL A 160 -21.67 -22.39 8.14
N GLN A 161 -22.27 -22.55 9.33
CA GLN A 161 -22.63 -23.86 9.88
C GLN A 161 -23.58 -24.62 8.95
N THR A 162 -24.61 -23.94 8.44
CA THR A 162 -25.60 -24.56 7.56
C THR A 162 -24.98 -24.98 6.23
N LEU A 163 -24.09 -24.18 5.66
CA LEU A 163 -23.37 -24.49 4.41
C LEU A 163 -22.34 -25.62 4.60
N SER A 164 -21.65 -25.68 5.75
CA SER A 164 -20.67 -26.73 6.07
C SER A 164 -21.31 -28.08 6.37
N ALA A 165 -22.48 -28.10 7.02
CA ALA A 165 -23.14 -29.34 7.44
C ALA A 165 -23.89 -30.08 6.31
N LYS A 166 -24.25 -29.39 5.22
CA LYS A 166 -25.27 -29.86 4.27
C LYS A 166 -24.73 -30.17 2.87
N THR A 167 -23.67 -30.98 2.81
CA THR A 167 -23.17 -31.56 1.55
C THR A 167 -24.17 -32.59 1.02
N GLY A 168 -24.98 -32.23 0.01
CA GLY A 168 -25.91 -33.17 -0.65
C GLY A 168 -27.40 -32.81 -0.58
N VAL A 169 -27.73 -31.55 -0.27
CA VAL A 169 -29.11 -31.07 -0.17
C VAL A 169 -29.58 -30.43 -1.48
N ASP A 170 -30.75 -30.85 -1.98
CA ASP A 170 -31.41 -30.25 -3.15
C ASP A 170 -32.12 -28.94 -2.74
N PHE A 171 -31.49 -27.81 -3.06
CA PHE A 171 -32.12 -26.49 -2.92
C PHE A 171 -33.21 -26.34 -3.99
N LYS A 172 -34.46 -26.08 -3.57
CA LYS A 172 -35.61 -26.03 -4.48
C LYS A 172 -35.91 -24.62 -4.98
N SER A 173 -35.83 -23.63 -4.11
CA SER A 173 -36.16 -22.25 -4.47
C SER A 173 -35.58 -21.26 -3.46
N GLY A 174 -35.21 -20.09 -3.97
CA GLY A 174 -35.01 -18.90 -3.17
C GLY A 174 -36.22 -17.99 -3.30
N ILE A 175 -36.84 -17.61 -2.18
CA ILE A 175 -37.89 -16.59 -2.14
C ILE A 175 -37.27 -15.33 -1.55
N ARG A 176 -37.43 -14.20 -2.24
CA ARG A 176 -37.03 -12.89 -1.72
C ARG A 176 -38.05 -12.47 -0.67
N THR A 177 -37.59 -12.21 0.54
CA THR A 177 -38.42 -11.82 1.67
C THR A 177 -38.60 -10.30 1.67
N ASP A 178 -39.70 -9.80 2.23
CA ASP A 178 -40.04 -8.37 2.28
C ASP A 178 -38.95 -7.50 2.96
N ASN A 179 -38.10 -8.10 3.78
CA ASN A 179 -36.98 -7.46 4.46
C ASN A 179 -35.67 -7.40 3.63
N GLY A 180 -35.71 -7.77 2.35
CA GLY A 180 -34.53 -7.78 1.48
C GLY A 180 -33.53 -8.90 1.79
N GLN A 181 -33.92 -9.92 2.56
CA GLN A 181 -33.16 -11.16 2.70
C GLN A 181 -33.73 -12.23 1.77
N VAL A 182 -32.88 -13.17 1.36
CA VAL A 182 -33.33 -14.32 0.57
C VAL A 182 -33.46 -15.53 1.47
N SER A 183 -34.67 -16.08 1.52
CA SER A 183 -34.97 -17.35 2.16
C SER A 183 -34.77 -18.48 1.17
N LEU A 184 -33.80 -19.36 1.42
CA LEU A 184 -33.58 -20.58 0.65
C LEU A 184 -34.33 -21.74 1.30
N THR A 185 -35.25 -22.34 0.55
CA THR A 185 -35.96 -23.57 0.96
C THR A 185 -35.30 -24.78 0.33
N TYR A 186 -35.01 -25.80 1.15
CA TYR A 186 -34.42 -27.04 0.70
C TYR A 186 -35.14 -28.28 1.25
N ASN A 187 -35.04 -29.39 0.53
CA ASN A 187 -35.58 -30.69 0.97
C ASN A 187 -34.46 -31.55 1.54
N GLU A 188 -34.61 -31.99 2.79
CA GLU A 188 -33.79 -33.07 3.35
C GLU A 188 -34.34 -34.42 2.87
N THR A 189 -33.61 -35.10 1.99
CA THR A 189 -33.84 -36.52 1.74
C THR A 189 -33.02 -37.31 2.76
N ILE A 190 -33.39 -37.21 4.03
CA ILE A 190 -32.90 -38.15 5.05
C ILE A 190 -33.90 -39.30 5.07
N GLU A 191 -33.54 -40.40 4.39
CA GLU A 191 -34.14 -41.68 4.71
C GLU A 191 -33.93 -41.92 6.22
N ALA A 192 -35.04 -41.94 6.96
CA ALA A 192 -35.16 -42.02 8.42
C ALA A 192 -35.21 -40.67 9.18
N ARG A 193 -36.46 -40.31 9.50
CA ARG A 193 -36.96 -39.38 10.54
C ARG A 193 -37.26 -37.94 10.11
N ALA A 194 -38.58 -37.69 10.04
CA ALA A 194 -39.27 -36.42 10.24
C ALA A 194 -38.80 -35.25 9.36
N GLY A 195 -39.59 -34.97 8.32
CA GLY A 195 -39.40 -33.84 7.40
C GLY A 195 -39.36 -32.48 8.09
N VAL A 196 -38.16 -32.04 8.46
CA VAL A 196 -37.87 -30.67 8.85
C VAL A 196 -37.31 -29.97 7.62
N ALA A 197 -38.19 -29.31 6.87
CA ALA A 197 -37.75 -28.30 5.91
C ALA A 197 -37.13 -27.15 6.70
N GLY A 198 -35.81 -27.02 6.67
CA GLY A 198 -35.12 -25.87 7.24
C GLY A 198 -35.09 -24.71 6.25
N ASN A 199 -35.14 -23.48 6.76
CA ASN A 199 -35.01 -22.26 5.98
C ASN A 199 -33.63 -21.66 6.25
N LEU A 200 -32.85 -21.42 5.19
CA LEU A 200 -31.57 -20.69 5.30
C LEU A 200 -31.77 -19.27 4.79
N THR A 201 -31.56 -18.29 5.67
CA THR A 201 -31.64 -16.87 5.31
C THR A 201 -30.27 -16.36 4.90
N ILE A 202 -30.13 -15.98 3.63
CA ILE A 202 -28.90 -15.41 3.08
C ILE A 202 -29.09 -13.89 2.92
N PRO A 203 -28.17 -13.05 3.46
CA PRO A 203 -28.23 -11.61 3.31
C PRO A 203 -27.93 -11.21 1.87
N GLU A 204 -28.55 -10.13 1.39
CA GLU A 204 -28.24 -9.58 0.05
C GLU A 204 -26.98 -8.71 0.02
N ARG A 205 -26.52 -8.25 1.19
CA ARG A 205 -25.38 -7.35 1.33
C ARG A 205 -24.49 -7.78 2.49
N ILE A 206 -23.19 -7.71 2.28
CA ILE A 206 -22.15 -7.89 3.30
C ILE A 206 -21.29 -6.62 3.29
N VAL A 207 -20.81 -6.18 4.44
CA VAL A 207 -19.86 -5.08 4.55
C VAL A 207 -18.59 -5.60 5.20
N PHE A 208 -17.49 -5.54 4.48
CA PHE A 208 -16.17 -5.87 5.03
C PHE A 208 -15.58 -4.63 5.72
N GLY A 209 -15.18 -4.76 6.98
CA GLY A 209 -14.44 -3.75 7.74
C GLY A 209 -12.96 -4.11 7.74
N VAL A 210 -12.22 -3.70 6.71
CA VAL A 210 -10.80 -4.05 6.56
C VAL A 210 -9.93 -2.83 6.39
N LYS A 211 -8.68 -2.95 6.82
CA LYS A 211 -7.64 -2.00 6.46
C LYS A 211 -7.21 -2.29 5.03
N VAL A 212 -7.37 -1.34 4.13
CA VAL A 212 -6.95 -1.52 2.73
C VAL A 212 -5.43 -1.61 2.64
N HIS A 213 -4.73 -0.72 3.34
CA HIS A 213 -3.28 -0.65 3.40
C HIS A 213 -2.75 -0.83 4.83
N ARG A 214 -1.51 -1.31 4.95
CA ARG A 214 -0.85 -1.50 6.25
C ARG A 214 -0.72 -0.17 7.00
N GLY A 215 -1.17 -0.14 8.25
CA GLY A 215 -1.14 1.06 9.09
C GLY A 215 -2.23 2.10 8.77
N GLY A 216 -3.10 1.82 7.81
CA GLY A 216 -4.27 2.64 7.50
C GLY A 216 -5.46 2.40 8.42
N GLU A 217 -6.51 3.18 8.20
CA GLU A 217 -7.81 3.04 8.86
C GLU A 217 -8.63 1.86 8.31
N HIS A 218 -9.63 1.44 9.07
CA HIS A 218 -10.61 0.46 8.60
C HIS A 218 -11.59 1.15 7.64
N TYR A 219 -11.79 0.55 6.48
CA TYR A 219 -12.77 0.98 5.51
C TYR A 219 -13.93 0.00 5.48
N ALA A 220 -15.15 0.54 5.45
CA ALA A 220 -16.35 -0.22 5.19
C ALA A 220 -16.47 -0.45 3.67
N ILE A 221 -16.32 -1.68 3.24
CA ILE A 221 -16.35 -2.11 1.85
C ILE A 221 -17.65 -2.88 1.62
N PRO A 222 -18.71 -2.23 1.10
CA PRO A 222 -19.95 -2.93 0.79
C PRO A 222 -19.75 -3.90 -0.36
N ALA A 223 -20.34 -5.08 -0.24
CA ALA A 223 -20.38 -6.11 -1.26
C ALA A 223 -21.80 -6.66 -1.39
N ARG A 224 -22.20 -6.95 -2.64
CA ARG A 224 -23.49 -7.56 -2.93
C ARG A 224 -23.33 -9.06 -2.96
N PHE A 225 -24.10 -9.73 -2.12
CA PHE A 225 -24.15 -11.18 -2.11
C PHE A 225 -25.04 -11.69 -3.24
N ARG A 226 -24.58 -12.75 -3.90
CA ARG A 226 -25.30 -13.35 -5.03
C ARG A 226 -25.21 -14.87 -4.94
N TYR A 227 -26.25 -15.50 -5.46
CA TYR A 227 -26.31 -16.94 -5.55
C TYR A 227 -27.07 -17.35 -6.81
N ARG A 228 -26.87 -18.61 -7.20
CA ARG A 228 -27.60 -19.26 -8.28
C ARG A 228 -27.78 -20.71 -7.92
N ILE A 229 -28.99 -21.21 -8.14
CA ILE A 229 -29.31 -22.64 -8.04
C ILE A 229 -29.53 -23.14 -9.46
N LYS A 230 -28.78 -24.18 -9.85
CA LYS A 230 -28.97 -24.87 -11.13
C LYS A 230 -28.81 -26.37 -10.90
N GLU A 231 -29.81 -27.16 -11.31
CA GLU A 231 -29.77 -28.63 -11.21
C GLU A 231 -29.43 -29.12 -9.79
N GLY A 232 -30.07 -28.52 -8.76
CA GLY A 232 -29.81 -28.84 -7.35
C GLY A 232 -28.50 -28.27 -6.78
N CYS A 233 -27.61 -27.72 -7.61
CA CYS A 233 -26.33 -27.17 -7.18
C CYS A 233 -26.43 -25.67 -6.85
N LEU A 234 -26.13 -25.32 -5.60
CA LEU A 234 -26.00 -23.94 -5.13
C LEU A 234 -24.59 -23.40 -5.42
N THR A 235 -24.52 -22.33 -6.21
CA THR A 235 -23.32 -21.53 -6.48
C THR A 235 -23.45 -20.17 -5.81
N LEU A 236 -22.42 -19.72 -5.11
CA LEU A 236 -22.40 -18.49 -4.31
C LEU A 236 -21.27 -17.58 -4.79
N TRP A 237 -21.47 -16.27 -4.79
CA TRP A 237 -20.40 -15.29 -5.02
C TRP A 237 -20.77 -13.93 -4.44
N TYR A 238 -19.81 -13.02 -4.38
CA TYR A 238 -20.08 -11.63 -4.04
C TYR A 238 -19.35 -10.70 -5.00
N ASP A 239 -19.92 -9.51 -5.18
CA ASP A 239 -19.32 -8.44 -5.96
C ASP A 239 -19.07 -7.24 -5.05
N ILE A 240 -17.82 -6.80 -4.91
CA ILE A 240 -17.46 -5.60 -4.16
C ILE A 240 -17.97 -4.36 -4.90
N ASP A 241 -18.64 -3.47 -4.17
CA ASP A 241 -19.02 -2.17 -4.65
C ASP A 241 -17.91 -1.14 -4.39
N GLN A 242 -17.60 -0.32 -5.40
CA GLN A 242 -16.70 0.84 -5.27
C GLN A 242 -15.29 0.52 -4.76
N LEU A 243 -14.74 -0.63 -5.16
CA LEU A 243 -13.38 -1.07 -4.80
C LEU A 243 -12.31 0.01 -5.04
N GLU A 244 -12.33 0.63 -6.22
CA GLU A 244 -11.36 1.65 -6.62
C GLU A 244 -11.37 2.85 -5.67
N LYS A 245 -12.56 3.33 -5.30
CA LYS A 245 -12.71 4.46 -4.37
C LYS A 245 -12.17 4.15 -2.97
N ALA A 246 -12.32 2.90 -2.50
CA ALA A 246 -11.76 2.50 -1.22
C ALA A 246 -10.22 2.54 -1.24
N ILE A 247 -9.60 2.12 -2.35
CA ILE A 247 -8.15 2.16 -2.54
C ILE A 247 -7.68 3.62 -2.65
N GLU A 248 -8.32 4.43 -3.48
CA GLU A 248 -8.00 5.86 -3.65
C GLU A 248 -8.11 6.63 -2.34
N LYS A 249 -9.20 6.44 -1.59
CA LYS A 249 -9.40 7.10 -0.30
C LYS A 249 -8.32 6.69 0.71
N SER A 250 -7.97 5.41 0.75
CA SER A 250 -6.91 4.94 1.64
C SER A 250 -5.54 5.49 1.29
N MET A 251 -5.26 5.68 0.01
CA MET A 251 -4.04 6.35 -0.45
C MET A 251 -4.05 7.84 -0.10
N GLU A 252 -5.16 8.53 -0.35
CA GLU A 252 -5.33 9.94 -0.02
C GLU A 252 -5.10 10.19 1.48
N ASP A 253 -5.70 9.37 2.35
CA ASP A 253 -5.55 9.48 3.80
C ASP A 253 -4.10 9.20 4.25
N THR A 254 -3.39 8.31 3.54
CA THR A 254 -1.96 8.05 3.79
C THR A 254 -1.10 9.25 3.40
N VAL A 255 -1.41 9.91 2.27
CA VAL A 255 -0.71 11.11 1.80
C VAL A 255 -1.00 12.29 2.72
N ASP A 256 -2.24 12.42 3.18
CA ASP A 256 -2.65 13.45 4.13
C ASP A 256 -1.89 13.28 5.46
N TYR A 257 -1.79 12.04 5.95
CA TYR A 257 -0.96 11.73 7.11
C TYR A 257 0.51 12.14 6.90
N ILE A 258 1.11 11.83 5.75
CA ILE A 258 2.50 12.21 5.47
C ILE A 258 2.65 13.73 5.42
N LYS A 259 1.71 14.47 4.84
CA LYS A 259 1.76 15.93 4.71
C LYS A 259 1.51 16.66 6.03
N ASN A 260 0.43 16.30 6.71
CA ASN A 260 -0.15 17.08 7.80
C ASN A 260 0.04 16.44 9.17
N GLY A 261 0.50 15.19 9.23
CA GLY A 261 0.50 14.39 10.45
C GLY A 261 -0.90 13.83 10.73
N LYS A 262 -1.00 13.09 11.83
CA LYS A 262 -2.25 12.44 12.24
C LYS A 262 -2.39 12.49 13.75
N ALA A 263 -3.58 12.88 14.20
CA ALA A 263 -3.98 12.75 15.58
C ALA A 263 -4.40 11.29 15.84
N ASN A 264 -3.71 10.61 16.75
CA ASN A 264 -4.10 9.27 17.18
C ASN A 264 -5.07 9.40 18.36
N THR A 265 -6.32 9.03 18.16
CA THR A 265 -7.32 8.97 19.24
C THR A 265 -7.21 7.60 19.92
N PHE A 266 -6.73 7.57 21.16
CA PHE A 266 -6.78 6.35 21.97
C PHE A 266 -8.18 6.21 22.58
N ALA A 267 -8.69 4.98 22.62
CA ALA A 267 -10.06 4.68 23.05
C ALA A 267 -10.34 5.01 24.54
N ASP A 268 -9.31 5.25 25.35
CA ASP A 268 -9.41 5.29 26.83
C ASP A 268 -9.12 6.67 27.47
N GLY A 269 -9.23 7.78 26.72
CA GLY A 269 -9.09 9.12 27.30
C GLY A 269 -7.66 9.56 27.66
N GLU A 270 -6.66 8.80 27.21
CA GLU A 270 -5.24 9.19 27.17
C GLU A 270 -5.03 10.37 26.20
N PRO A 271 -3.97 11.19 26.39
CA PRO A 271 -3.69 12.33 25.52
C PRO A 271 -3.53 11.90 24.06
N VAL A 272 -4.10 12.69 23.15
CA VAL A 272 -3.97 12.51 21.70
C VAL A 272 -2.49 12.62 21.33
N GLU A 273 -1.85 11.49 21.02
CA GLU A 273 -0.50 11.50 20.48
C GLU A 273 -0.56 11.93 19.02
N ILE A 274 0.03 13.09 18.72
CA ILE A 274 0.07 13.62 17.36
C ILE A 274 1.31 13.05 16.70
N SER A 275 1.10 12.11 15.78
CA SER A 275 2.16 11.69 14.87
C SER A 275 2.46 12.86 13.93
N PRO A 276 3.68 13.44 13.92
CA PRO A 276 3.99 14.57 13.07
C PRO A 276 3.95 14.17 11.60
N GLY A 277 3.66 15.14 10.72
CA GLY A 277 3.87 15.04 9.29
C GLY A 277 5.31 15.37 8.90
N VAL A 278 5.59 15.40 7.60
CA VAL A 278 6.88 15.89 7.09
C VAL A 278 7.03 17.39 7.33
N HIS A 279 8.27 17.87 7.45
CA HIS A 279 8.52 19.30 7.60
C HIS A 279 7.93 20.11 6.43
N SER A 280 7.45 21.31 6.71
CA SER A 280 6.76 22.18 5.74
C SER A 280 7.62 22.64 4.56
N PHE A 281 8.95 22.53 4.67
CA PHE A 281 9.87 22.83 3.57
C PHE A 281 9.99 21.68 2.57
N VAL A 282 9.55 20.47 2.93
CA VAL A 282 9.58 19.30 2.04
C VAL A 282 8.42 19.39 1.06
N THR A 283 8.73 19.42 -0.23
CA THR A 283 7.70 19.51 -1.26
C THR A 283 7.16 18.11 -1.58
N VAL A 284 5.83 17.95 -1.54
CA VAL A 284 5.14 16.69 -1.88
C VAL A 284 4.38 16.86 -3.19
N LEU A 285 4.75 16.11 -4.22
CA LEU A 285 4.15 16.14 -5.55
C LEU A 285 3.47 14.80 -5.87
N GLU A 286 2.34 14.88 -6.55
CA GLU A 286 1.74 13.71 -7.18
C GLU A 286 2.45 13.43 -8.50
N GLY A 287 3.03 12.24 -8.63
CA GLY A 287 3.87 11.88 -9.76
C GLY A 287 4.87 10.77 -9.42
N SER A 288 5.70 10.40 -10.40
CA SER A 288 6.78 9.44 -10.21
C SER A 288 8.07 10.03 -10.72
N ALA A 289 9.10 10.07 -9.86
CA ALA A 289 10.46 10.29 -10.28
C ALA A 289 11.10 8.94 -10.63
N THR A 290 11.66 8.83 -11.84
CA THR A 290 12.45 7.67 -12.29
C THR A 290 13.78 7.65 -11.55
#